data_AF-X1CKD8-F1
#
_entry.id   AF-X1CKD8-F1
#
_cell.length_a   1.000
_cell.length_b   1.000
_cell.length_c   1.000
_cell.angle_alpha   90.00
_cell.angle_beta   90.00
_cell.angle_gamma   90.00
#
_symmetry.space_group_name_H-M   'P 1'
#
loop_
_entity.id
_entity.type
_entity.pdbx_description
1 polymer ?
#
loop_
_entity_poly.entity_id
_entity_poly.type
_entity_poly.pdbx_seq_one_letter_code
_entity_poly.pdbx_strand_id
1 'polypeptide(L)'
;LGKRFLKEYDNAKKGEYVTIIGVLKDFHFHSLHHQIQPMIIRNLGNNRGGFYLSLKIQSDDLKGTIGKIEKKWKAATGDQPFEYSFLDEDFNKLYQKEIKLSKILGVFFILSILITGLGLFGLASFMVERRRKEIGIRKVLGSSNYGIFNNLISNFIKLVLISNIIAWPFAYYFMNKWLQGFAYRTNMGIGVFLLAAVVSFAIALFAVSFQTIKATSINPIENLKYE
;
A
#
# COMPACT_ATOMS: atom_id res chain seq x y z
N LEU A 1 -20.98 -34.66 1.80
CA LEU A 1 -20.19 -35.68 1.06
C LEU A 1 -21.14 -36.77 0.58
N GLY A 2 -20.91 -37.38 -0.59
CA GLY A 2 -21.80 -38.43 -1.14
C GLY A 2 -23.03 -37.94 -1.94
N LYS A 3 -23.22 -36.62 -2.08
CA LYS A 3 -24.25 -36.06 -2.99
C LYS A 3 -23.82 -36.22 -4.45
N ARG A 4 -24.79 -36.27 -5.36
CA ARG A 4 -24.58 -36.46 -6.81
C ARG A 4 -25.03 -35.22 -7.57
N PHE A 5 -24.24 -34.78 -8.55
CA PHE A 5 -24.61 -33.71 -9.48
C PHE A 5 -24.71 -34.25 -10.90
N LEU A 6 -25.64 -33.71 -11.69
CA LEU A 6 -25.76 -34.01 -13.11
C LEU A 6 -24.56 -33.43 -13.87
N LYS A 7 -23.96 -34.24 -14.74
CA LYS A 7 -22.86 -33.82 -15.59
C LYS A 7 -23.40 -32.95 -16.74
N GLU A 8 -23.48 -31.64 -16.52
CA GLU A 8 -23.93 -30.67 -17.52
C GLU A 8 -22.73 -30.09 -18.28
N TYR A 9 -22.07 -30.93 -19.09
CA TYR A 9 -21.02 -30.47 -19.99
C TYR A 9 -21.20 -31.12 -21.36
N ASP A 10 -21.05 -30.29 -22.39
CA ASP A 10 -21.31 -30.53 -23.82
C ASP A 10 -21.07 -32.00 -24.25
N ASN A 11 -22.14 -32.65 -24.74
CA ASN A 11 -22.25 -34.07 -25.10
C ASN A 11 -22.34 -35.12 -23.97
N ALA A 12 -22.70 -34.76 -22.74
CA ALA A 12 -23.06 -35.76 -21.73
C ALA A 12 -24.40 -36.43 -22.08
N LYS A 13 -24.41 -37.77 -22.24
CA LYS A 13 -25.66 -38.55 -22.25
C LYS A 13 -26.45 -38.19 -20.99
N LYS A 14 -27.74 -37.85 -21.13
CA LYS A 14 -28.66 -37.62 -20.00
C LYS A 14 -28.50 -38.77 -18.99
N GLY A 15 -28.05 -38.46 -17.78
CA GLY A 15 -27.97 -39.43 -16.67
C GLY A 15 -26.58 -39.74 -16.10
N GLU A 16 -25.48 -39.13 -16.58
CA GLU A 16 -24.19 -39.27 -15.89
C GLU A 16 -24.15 -38.39 -14.62
N TYR A 17 -24.02 -39.05 -13.47
CA TYR A 17 -23.90 -38.42 -12.16
C TYR A 17 -22.45 -38.41 -11.69
N VAL A 18 -21.99 -37.27 -11.14
CA VAL A 18 -20.68 -37.15 -10.49
C VAL A 18 -20.88 -37.18 -8.97
N THR A 19 -20.14 -38.03 -8.26
CA THR A 19 -20.21 -38.15 -6.80
C THR A 19 -19.20 -37.22 -6.13
N ILE A 20 -19.64 -36.46 -5.14
CA ILE A 20 -18.74 -35.63 -4.33
C ILE A 20 -17.96 -36.52 -3.35
N ILE A 21 -16.67 -36.71 -3.63
CA ILE A 21 -15.74 -37.48 -2.79
C ILE A 21 -15.05 -36.64 -1.72
N GLY A 22 -15.00 -35.32 -1.89
CA GLY A 22 -14.29 -34.40 -1.02
C GLY A 22 -14.78 -32.97 -1.18
N VAL A 23 -14.61 -32.15 -0.14
CA VAL A 23 -14.78 -30.69 -0.18
C VAL A 23 -13.49 -30.09 0.36
N LEU A 24 -12.87 -29.23 -0.43
CA LEU A 24 -11.66 -28.52 -0.05
C LEU A 24 -12.04 -27.23 0.70
N LYS A 25 -11.13 -26.74 1.54
CA LYS A 25 -11.23 -25.38 2.06
C LYS A 25 -11.09 -24.40 0.91
N ASP A 26 -11.77 -23.27 1.01
CA ASP A 26 -11.67 -22.18 0.05
C ASP A 26 -10.22 -21.77 -0.16
N PHE A 27 -9.81 -21.67 -1.43
CA PHE A 27 -8.50 -21.19 -1.83
C PHE A 27 -8.62 -20.24 -3.01
N HIS A 28 -7.70 -19.29 -3.11
CA HIS A 28 -7.69 -18.32 -4.20
C HIS A 28 -7.05 -18.94 -5.43
N PHE A 29 -7.80 -18.97 -6.53
CA PHE A 29 -7.34 -19.44 -7.84
C PHE A 29 -7.47 -18.37 -8.94
N HIS A 30 -7.88 -17.16 -8.57
CA HIS A 30 -7.95 -15.96 -9.40
C HIS A 30 -7.38 -14.76 -8.63
N SER A 31 -7.34 -13.59 -9.28
CA SER A 31 -7.03 -12.30 -8.62
C SER A 31 -7.95 -12.07 -7.40
N LEU A 32 -7.43 -11.43 -6.34
CA LEU A 32 -8.17 -11.07 -5.12
C LEU A 32 -9.34 -10.10 -5.34
N HIS A 33 -9.46 -9.54 -6.55
CA HIS A 33 -10.62 -8.75 -6.97
C HIS A 33 -11.88 -9.60 -7.15
N HIS A 34 -11.73 -10.91 -7.38
CA HIS A 34 -12.84 -11.82 -7.56
C HIS A 34 -13.09 -12.66 -6.31
N GLN A 35 -14.37 -12.86 -5.98
CA GLN A 35 -14.76 -13.83 -4.96
C GLN A 35 -14.38 -15.23 -5.42
N ILE A 36 -14.07 -16.12 -4.47
CA ILE A 36 -13.82 -17.53 -4.76
C ILE A 36 -15.11 -18.11 -5.37
N GLN A 37 -15.07 -18.37 -6.67
CA GLN A 37 -16.20 -18.98 -7.38
C GLN A 37 -16.24 -20.49 -7.09
N PRO A 38 -17.42 -21.11 -7.11
CA PRO A 38 -17.53 -22.57 -6.99
C PRO A 38 -16.70 -23.26 -8.07
N MET A 39 -15.74 -24.09 -7.64
CA MET A 39 -14.90 -24.88 -8.54
C MET A 39 -15.17 -26.37 -8.32
N ILE A 40 -15.32 -27.10 -9.42
CA ILE A 40 -15.34 -28.56 -9.41
C ILE A 40 -14.00 -29.06 -9.91
N ILE A 41 -13.23 -29.70 -9.04
CA ILE A 41 -12.02 -30.43 -9.41
C ILE A 41 -12.42 -31.88 -9.65
N ARG A 42 -12.13 -32.39 -10.85
CA ARG A 42 -12.42 -33.78 -11.21
C ARG A 42 -11.22 -34.44 -11.86
N ASN A 43 -11.06 -35.72 -11.63
CA ASN A 43 -10.16 -36.55 -12.40
C ASN A 43 -10.81 -36.82 -13.77
N LEU A 44 -10.14 -36.44 -14.85
CA LEU A 44 -10.63 -36.62 -16.23
C LEU A 44 -10.29 -38.01 -16.81
N GLY A 45 -9.58 -38.85 -16.05
CA GLY A 45 -9.10 -40.16 -16.48
C GLY A 45 -8.02 -40.05 -17.58
N ASN A 46 -7.68 -41.19 -18.17
CA ASN A 46 -6.63 -41.29 -19.20
C ASN A 46 -7.03 -40.74 -20.58
N ASN A 47 -8.27 -40.27 -20.76
CA ASN A 47 -8.84 -40.04 -22.09
C ASN A 47 -8.94 -38.56 -22.51
N ARG A 48 -8.37 -37.64 -21.71
CA ARG A 48 -8.23 -36.22 -22.08
C ARG A 48 -6.86 -35.74 -21.59
N GLY A 49 -5.93 -35.56 -22.52
CA GLY A 49 -4.62 -34.97 -22.22
C GLY A 49 -4.80 -33.61 -21.54
N GLY A 50 -4.15 -33.42 -20.40
CA GLY A 50 -4.04 -32.09 -19.80
C GLY A 50 -3.19 -31.20 -20.72
N PHE A 51 -3.65 -29.98 -20.98
CA PHE A 51 -2.87 -29.00 -21.76
C PHE A 51 -1.59 -28.56 -21.04
N TYR A 52 -1.51 -28.78 -19.73
CA TYR A 52 -0.38 -28.39 -18.89
C TYR A 52 0.01 -29.52 -17.93
N LEU A 53 1.31 -29.65 -17.70
CA LEU A 53 1.89 -30.55 -16.69
C LEU A 53 2.45 -29.70 -15.54
N SER A 54 1.86 -29.82 -14.35
CA SER A 54 2.35 -29.14 -13.16
C SER A 54 3.41 -29.99 -12.45
N LEU A 55 4.63 -29.46 -12.33
CA LEU A 55 5.74 -30.12 -11.64
C LEU A 55 6.12 -29.33 -10.40
N LYS A 56 6.15 -29.99 -9.23
CA LYS A 56 6.71 -29.42 -8.01
C LYS A 56 8.18 -29.81 -7.92
N ILE A 57 9.06 -28.81 -7.93
CA ILE A 57 10.51 -28.99 -7.94
C ILE A 57 11.07 -28.45 -6.63
N GLN A 58 11.98 -29.21 -6.02
CA GLN A 58 12.85 -28.76 -4.94
C GLN A 58 14.29 -28.96 -5.42
N SER A 59 15.00 -27.87 -5.67
CA SER A 59 16.34 -27.91 -6.26
C SER A 59 17.08 -26.62 -5.97
N ASP A 60 18.36 -26.72 -5.59
CA ASP A 60 19.24 -25.57 -5.40
C ASP A 60 19.76 -25.02 -6.75
N ASP A 61 19.83 -25.88 -7.78
CA ASP A 61 20.12 -25.50 -9.17
C ASP A 61 18.86 -25.64 -10.05
N LEU A 62 18.05 -24.59 -10.09
CA LEU A 62 16.81 -24.56 -10.89
C LEU A 62 17.10 -24.65 -12.39
N LYS A 63 18.14 -23.95 -12.88
CA LYS A 63 18.46 -23.89 -14.31
C LYS A 63 18.91 -25.25 -14.83
N GLY A 64 19.77 -25.94 -14.11
CA GLY A 64 20.19 -27.30 -14.45
C GLY A 64 19.04 -28.30 -14.40
N THR A 65 18.13 -28.16 -13.44
CA THR A 65 16.95 -29.03 -13.32
C THR A 65 15.96 -28.84 -14.46
N ILE A 66 15.70 -27.59 -14.88
CA ILE A 66 14.87 -27.31 -16.06
C ILE A 66 15.49 -27.90 -17.32
N GLY A 67 16.81 -27.76 -17.51
CA GLY A 67 17.50 -28.38 -18.65
C GLY A 67 17.37 -29.91 -18.68
N LYS A 68 17.35 -30.56 -17.51
CA LYS A 68 17.08 -32.02 -17.41
C LYS A 68 15.64 -32.36 -17.78
N ILE A 69 14.68 -31.53 -17.35
CA ILE A 69 13.25 -31.70 -17.69
C ILE A 69 13.04 -31.52 -19.19
N GLU A 70 13.61 -30.48 -19.79
CA GLU A 70 13.53 -30.21 -21.23
C GLU A 70 14.08 -31.38 -22.06
N LYS A 71 15.23 -31.96 -21.67
CA LYS A 71 15.79 -33.14 -22.33
C LYS A 71 14.85 -34.35 -22.25
N LYS A 72 14.26 -34.59 -21.08
CA LYS A 72 13.29 -35.68 -20.90
C LYS A 72 12.00 -35.44 -21.66
N TRP A 73 11.54 -34.20 -21.73
CA TRP A 73 10.38 -33.79 -22.52
C TRP A 73 10.61 -34.09 -24.00
N LYS A 74 11.69 -33.57 -24.58
CA LYS A 74 12.06 -33.83 -25.99
C LYS A 74 12.15 -35.32 -26.30
N ALA A 75 12.72 -36.12 -25.40
CA ALA A 75 12.81 -37.57 -25.57
C ALA A 75 11.44 -38.28 -25.53
N ALA A 76 10.47 -37.73 -24.79
CA ALA A 76 9.14 -38.33 -24.62
C ALA A 76 8.10 -37.84 -25.63
N THR A 77 8.21 -36.60 -26.11
CA THR A 77 7.19 -35.94 -26.96
C THR A 77 7.68 -35.62 -28.37
N GLY A 78 8.97 -35.84 -28.67
CA GLY A 78 9.55 -35.56 -29.98
C GLY A 78 9.70 -34.06 -30.22
N ASP A 79 9.03 -33.55 -31.25
CA ASP A 79 9.17 -32.16 -31.74
C ASP A 79 8.27 -31.13 -31.04
N GLN A 80 7.55 -31.51 -29.96
CA GLN A 80 6.74 -30.53 -29.25
C GLN A 80 7.60 -29.49 -28.52
N PRO A 81 7.33 -28.19 -28.68
CA PRO A 81 8.07 -27.14 -27.99
C PRO A 81 7.92 -27.29 -26.47
N PHE A 82 9.04 -27.10 -25.77
CA PHE A 82 9.05 -27.09 -24.31
C PHE A 82 8.75 -25.67 -23.82
N GLU A 83 7.46 -25.40 -23.59
CA GLU A 83 7.00 -24.15 -22.97
C GLU A 83 6.76 -24.39 -21.48
N TYR A 84 7.28 -23.49 -20.65
CA TYR A 84 7.07 -23.54 -19.21
C TYR A 84 6.88 -22.13 -18.66
N SER A 85 6.10 -22.03 -17.59
CA SER A 85 6.01 -20.83 -16.77
C SER A 85 6.17 -21.22 -15.31
N PHE A 86 6.75 -20.29 -14.54
CA PHE A 86 6.80 -20.43 -13.10
C PHE A 86 5.50 -19.90 -12.50
N LEU A 87 4.92 -20.69 -11.59
CA LEU A 87 3.64 -20.34 -10.97
C LEU A 87 3.72 -19.00 -10.22
N ASP A 88 4.82 -18.72 -9.53
CA ASP A 88 5.08 -17.45 -8.86
C ASP A 88 5.20 -16.27 -9.82
N GLU A 89 5.74 -16.47 -11.03
CA GLU A 89 5.79 -15.43 -12.05
C GLU A 89 4.38 -15.10 -12.57
N ASP A 90 3.57 -16.11 -12.82
CA ASP A 90 2.19 -15.93 -13.27
C ASP A 90 1.31 -15.29 -12.17
N PHE A 91 1.51 -15.67 -10.91
CA PHE A 91 0.91 -14.96 -9.78
C PHE A 91 1.38 -13.51 -9.73
N ASN A 92 2.68 -13.24 -9.89
CA ASN A 92 3.20 -11.87 -9.88
C ASN A 92 2.58 -11.01 -10.99
N LYS A 93 2.36 -11.57 -12.20
CA LYS A 93 1.68 -10.87 -13.31
C LYS A 93 0.28 -10.39 -12.92
N LEU A 94 -0.45 -11.14 -12.09
CA LEU A 94 -1.76 -10.74 -11.60
C LEU A 94 -1.71 -9.52 -10.66
N TYR A 95 -0.56 -9.25 -10.01
CA TYR A 95 -0.37 -8.16 -9.03
C TYR A 95 0.55 -7.02 -9.51
N GLN A 96 1.11 -7.11 -10.73
CA GLN A 96 2.03 -6.10 -11.24
C GLN A 96 1.40 -4.70 -11.34
N LYS A 97 0.09 -4.62 -11.61
CA LYS A 97 -0.62 -3.34 -11.73
C LYS A 97 -0.67 -2.62 -10.38
N GLU A 98 -0.95 -3.36 -9.32
CA GLU A 98 -1.05 -2.89 -7.93
C GLU A 98 0.32 -2.47 -7.42
N ILE A 99 1.36 -3.26 -7.69
CA ILE A 99 2.74 -2.92 -7.33
C ILE A 99 3.19 -1.64 -8.04
N LYS A 100 2.90 -1.49 -9.33
CA LYS A 100 3.23 -0.27 -10.09
C LYS A 100 2.48 0.94 -9.54
N LEU A 101 1.18 0.81 -9.29
CA LEU A 101 0.37 1.89 -8.70
C LEU A 101 0.91 2.30 -7.33
N SER A 102 1.24 1.33 -6.46
CA SER A 102 1.84 1.58 -5.15
C SER A 102 3.16 2.35 -5.25
N LYS A 103 4.03 1.99 -6.21
CA LYS A 103 5.27 2.73 -6.46
C LYS A 103 5.03 4.17 -6.92
N ILE A 104 4.10 4.38 -7.85
CA ILE A 104 3.75 5.71 -8.35
C ILE A 104 3.19 6.57 -7.20
N LEU A 105 2.24 6.04 -6.44
CA LEU A 105 1.69 6.70 -5.26
C LEU A 105 2.77 7.00 -4.22
N GLY A 106 3.71 6.08 -3.99
CA GLY A 106 4.86 6.28 -3.11
C GLY A 106 5.70 7.50 -3.48
N VAL A 107 6.00 7.67 -4.77
CA VAL A 107 6.73 8.86 -5.26
C VAL A 107 5.90 10.13 -5.04
N PHE A 108 4.61 10.11 -5.36
CA PHE A 108 3.73 11.25 -5.12
C PHE A 108 3.65 11.60 -3.63
N PHE A 109 3.58 10.62 -2.72
CA PHE A 109 3.57 10.87 -1.28
C PHE A 109 4.85 11.57 -0.81
N ILE A 110 6.02 11.13 -1.29
CA ILE A 110 7.30 11.78 -0.96
C ILE A 110 7.30 13.23 -1.45
N LEU A 111 6.87 13.47 -2.69
CA LEU A 111 6.78 14.82 -3.25
C LEU A 111 5.78 15.69 -2.48
N SER A 112 4.61 15.15 -2.14
CA SER A 112 3.60 15.85 -1.34
C SER A 112 4.16 16.25 0.02
N ILE A 113 4.87 15.35 0.71
CA ILE A 113 5.51 15.66 2.00
C ILE A 113 6.52 16.81 1.85
N LEU A 114 7.35 16.80 0.81
CA LEU A 114 8.31 17.88 0.54
C LEU A 114 7.62 19.22 0.27
N ILE A 115 6.60 19.24 -0.60
CA ILE A 115 5.85 20.44 -0.95
C ILE A 115 5.09 20.99 0.26
N THR A 116 4.42 20.11 1.02
CA THR A 116 3.74 20.50 2.25
C THR A 116 4.72 21.01 3.30
N GLY A 117 5.90 20.39 3.43
CA GLY A 117 6.96 20.85 4.31
C GLY A 117 7.46 22.25 3.95
N LEU A 118 7.71 22.51 2.67
CA LEU A 118 8.08 23.85 2.16
C LEU A 118 6.96 24.87 2.39
N GLY A 119 5.71 24.50 2.14
CA GLY A 119 4.55 25.35 2.39
C GLY A 119 4.39 25.71 3.87
N LEU A 120 4.54 24.72 4.76
CA LEU A 120 4.49 24.93 6.20
C LEU A 120 5.66 25.80 6.69
N PHE A 121 6.85 25.58 6.15
CA PHE A 121 8.02 26.42 6.41
C PHE A 121 7.80 27.88 5.98
N GLY A 122 7.23 28.11 4.79
CA GLY A 122 6.87 29.45 4.31
C GLY A 122 5.82 30.13 5.19
N LEU A 123 4.77 29.40 5.56
CA LEU A 123 3.72 29.88 6.48
C LEU A 123 4.29 30.24 7.85
N ALA A 124 5.15 29.39 8.41
CA ALA A 124 5.83 29.67 9.68
C ALA A 124 6.70 30.90 9.61
N SER A 125 7.48 31.06 8.53
CA SER A 125 8.32 32.24 8.30
C SER A 125 7.50 33.52 8.23
N PHE A 126 6.43 33.52 7.43
CA PHE A 126 5.53 34.66 7.30
C PHE A 126 4.83 35.04 8.63
N MET A 127 4.39 34.04 9.40
CA MET A 127 3.75 34.30 10.70
C MET A 127 4.73 34.88 11.73
N VAL A 128 5.97 34.43 11.74
CA VAL A 128 7.03 34.99 12.59
C VAL A 128 7.31 36.44 12.20
N GLU A 129 7.46 36.74 10.90
CA GLU A 129 7.68 38.09 10.39
C GLU A 129 6.56 39.04 10.83
N ARG A 130 5.29 38.60 10.68
CA ARG A 130 4.13 39.41 11.07
C ARG A 130 4.04 39.67 12.57
N ARG A 131 4.61 38.78 13.39
CA ARG A 131 4.64 38.89 14.86
C ARG A 131 5.98 39.42 15.38
N ARG A 132 6.88 39.89 14.51
CA ARG A 132 8.24 40.32 14.86
C ARG A 132 8.26 41.46 15.90
N LYS A 133 7.37 42.45 15.76
CA LYS A 133 7.22 43.56 16.72
C LYS A 133 6.75 43.08 18.11
N GLU A 134 5.75 42.19 18.17
CA GLU A 134 5.25 41.61 19.42
C GLU A 134 6.33 40.77 20.14
N ILE A 135 7.06 39.96 19.37
CA ILE A 135 8.16 39.12 19.88
C ILE A 135 9.30 40.01 20.41
N GLY A 136 9.66 41.08 19.69
CA GLY A 136 10.68 42.04 20.11
C GLY A 136 10.34 42.73 21.44
N ILE A 137 9.11 43.24 21.57
CA ILE A 137 8.63 43.88 22.81
C ILE A 137 8.65 42.88 23.98
N ARG A 138 8.13 41.66 23.80
CA ARG A 138 8.16 40.62 24.85
C ARG A 138 9.57 40.23 25.27
N LYS A 139 10.52 40.15 24.33
CA LYS A 139 11.92 39.79 24.60
C LYS A 139 12.62 40.89 25.43
N VAL A 140 12.35 42.16 25.15
CA VAL A 140 12.86 43.29 25.96
C VAL A 140 12.21 43.35 27.34
N LEU A 141 10.93 42.99 27.45
CA LEU A 141 10.21 42.87 28.72
C LEU A 141 10.58 41.60 29.54
N GLY A 142 11.61 40.85 29.12
CA GLY A 142 12.14 39.71 29.88
C GLY A 142 11.43 38.38 29.65
N SER A 143 10.58 38.24 28.63
CA SER A 143 9.95 36.95 28.34
C SER A 143 10.99 35.89 27.93
N SER A 144 10.90 34.70 28.50
CA SER A 144 11.79 33.59 28.14
C SER A 144 11.58 33.15 26.68
N ASN A 145 12.66 32.79 25.99
CA ASN A 145 12.61 32.26 24.63
C ASN A 145 11.68 31.01 24.53
N TYR A 146 11.55 30.26 25.62
CA TYR A 146 10.64 29.12 25.75
C TYR A 146 9.15 29.49 25.66
N GLY A 147 8.73 30.62 26.25
CA GLY A 147 7.34 31.06 26.22
C GLY A 147 6.87 31.47 24.83
N ILE A 148 7.77 32.06 24.04
CA ILE A 148 7.51 32.42 22.63
C ILE A 148 7.45 31.16 21.78
N PHE A 149 8.39 30.24 21.99
CA PHE A 149 8.47 28.95 21.30
C PHE A 149 7.21 28.10 21.49
N ASN A 150 6.75 27.93 22.73
CA ASN A 150 5.58 27.11 23.04
C ASN A 150 4.28 27.68 22.43
N ASN A 151 4.11 29.01 22.44
CA ASN A 151 2.94 29.65 21.84
C ASN A 151 2.91 29.48 20.32
N LEU A 152 4.06 29.58 19.64
CA LEU A 152 4.16 29.34 18.20
C LEU A 152 3.82 27.89 17.88
N ILE A 153 4.44 26.93 18.55
CA ILE A 153 4.22 25.50 18.31
C ILE A 153 2.78 25.08 18.63
N SER A 154 2.20 25.53 19.74
CA SER A 154 0.82 25.19 20.12
C SER A 154 -0.19 25.59 19.04
N ASN A 155 0.00 26.75 18.40
CA ASN A 155 -0.87 27.19 17.31
C ASN A 155 -0.77 26.27 16.08
N PHE A 156 0.43 25.81 15.74
CA PHE A 156 0.63 24.86 14.64
C PHE A 156 0.10 23.47 14.95
N ILE A 157 0.33 22.96 16.17
CA ILE A 157 -0.20 21.67 16.62
C ILE A 157 -1.73 21.67 16.52
N LYS A 158 -2.41 22.74 16.96
CA LYS A 158 -3.88 22.86 16.83
C LYS A 158 -4.34 22.76 15.38
N LEU A 159 -3.66 23.45 14.47
CA LEU A 159 -3.97 23.37 13.03
C LEU A 159 -3.80 21.95 12.50
N VAL A 160 -2.68 21.28 12.82
CA VAL A 160 -2.42 19.88 12.39
C VAL A 160 -3.47 18.91 12.97
N LEU A 161 -3.91 19.14 14.20
CA LEU A 161 -4.92 18.32 14.87
C LEU A 161 -6.28 18.45 14.16
N ILE A 162 -6.69 19.69 13.84
CA ILE A 162 -7.90 19.96 13.04
C ILE A 162 -7.78 19.32 11.65
N SER A 163 -6.63 19.46 10.99
CA SER A 163 -6.37 18.82 9.69
C SER A 163 -6.50 17.30 9.76
N ASN A 164 -6.00 16.64 10.81
CA ASN A 164 -6.15 15.19 10.99
C ASN A 164 -7.61 14.79 11.18
N ILE A 165 -8.37 15.51 12.03
CA ILE A 165 -9.80 15.24 12.27
C ILE A 165 -10.60 15.30 10.97
N ILE A 166 -10.26 16.24 10.08
CA ILE A 166 -10.92 16.37 8.78
C ILE A 166 -10.39 15.29 7.81
N ALA A 167 -9.09 15.04 7.77
CA ALA A 167 -8.49 14.11 6.82
C ALA A 167 -8.93 12.66 7.06
N TRP A 168 -9.14 12.24 8.30
CA TRP A 168 -9.46 10.86 8.64
C TRP A 168 -10.78 10.36 8.02
N PRO A 169 -11.94 11.06 8.15
CA PRO A 169 -13.18 10.69 7.47
C PRO A 169 -13.03 10.61 5.95
N PHE A 170 -12.33 11.58 5.34
CA PHE A 170 -12.11 11.58 3.89
C PHE A 170 -11.26 10.39 3.46
N ALA A 171 -10.13 10.14 4.14
CA ALA A 171 -9.25 9.01 3.87
C ALA A 171 -9.98 7.67 4.04
N TYR A 172 -10.79 7.54 5.10
CA TYR A 172 -11.62 6.36 5.34
C TYR A 172 -12.65 6.16 4.23
N TYR A 173 -13.35 7.23 3.81
CA TYR A 173 -14.36 7.15 2.74
C TYR A 173 -13.75 6.70 1.41
N PHE A 174 -12.67 7.37 0.97
CA PHE A 174 -12.01 7.04 -0.29
C PHE A 174 -11.43 5.63 -0.28
N MET A 175 -10.78 5.24 0.82
CA MET A 175 -10.20 3.90 0.87
C MET A 175 -11.26 2.83 1.01
N ASN A 176 -12.35 3.05 1.76
CA ASN A 176 -13.45 2.09 1.80
C ASN A 176 -14.05 1.89 0.40
N LYS A 177 -14.24 2.97 -0.38
CA LYS A 177 -14.70 2.88 -1.77
C LYS A 177 -13.71 2.12 -2.67
N TRP A 178 -12.42 2.32 -2.48
CA TRP A 178 -11.38 1.58 -3.22
C TRP A 178 -11.36 0.10 -2.83
N LEU A 179 -11.44 -0.22 -1.52
CA LEU A 179 -11.46 -1.58 -0.99
C LEU A 179 -12.72 -2.38 -1.38
N GLN A 180 -13.81 -1.71 -1.76
CA GLN A 180 -15.00 -2.39 -2.31
C GLN A 180 -14.73 -3.09 -3.64
N GLY A 181 -13.68 -2.69 -4.38
CA GLY A 181 -13.24 -3.39 -5.59
C GLY A 181 -12.56 -4.74 -5.32
N PHE A 182 -12.30 -5.08 -4.05
CA PHE A 182 -11.64 -6.31 -3.65
C PHE A 182 -12.62 -7.23 -2.94
N ALA A 183 -12.70 -8.49 -3.39
CA ALA A 183 -13.51 -9.51 -2.73
C ALA A 183 -12.98 -9.83 -1.32
N TYR A 184 -11.66 -9.78 -1.17
CA TYR A 184 -10.96 -9.97 0.10
C TYR A 184 -10.31 -8.66 0.52
N ARG A 185 -10.98 -7.95 1.44
CA ARG A 185 -10.54 -6.65 1.95
C ARG A 185 -9.95 -6.78 3.35
N THR A 186 -8.86 -6.07 3.60
CA THR A 186 -8.39 -5.83 4.97
C THR A 186 -9.29 -4.80 5.64
N ASN A 187 -9.53 -4.96 6.94
CA ASN A 187 -10.19 -3.92 7.70
C ASN A 187 -9.19 -2.80 8.01
N MET A 188 -9.62 -1.54 7.86
CA MET A 188 -8.75 -0.40 8.20
C MET A 188 -8.70 -0.24 9.71
N GLY A 189 -7.60 -0.72 10.30
CA GLY A 189 -7.34 -0.50 11.72
C GLY A 189 -7.08 0.97 12.03
N ILE A 190 -7.55 1.43 13.19
CA ILE A 190 -7.28 2.78 13.73
C ILE A 190 -5.76 3.06 13.80
N GLY A 191 -4.93 2.02 13.93
CA GLY A 191 -3.47 2.13 13.98
C GLY A 191 -2.86 2.87 12.78
N VAL A 192 -3.43 2.76 11.57
CA VAL A 192 -2.91 3.47 10.39
C VAL A 192 -3.13 4.98 10.52
N PHE A 193 -4.29 5.39 11.02
CA PHE A 193 -4.63 6.80 11.25
C PHE A 193 -3.78 7.41 12.37
N LEU A 194 -3.54 6.66 13.44
CA LEU A 194 -2.65 7.08 14.52
C LEU A 194 -1.20 7.24 14.03
N LEU A 195 -0.69 6.28 13.25
CA LEU A 195 0.65 6.37 12.68
C LEU A 195 0.77 7.57 11.74
N ALA A 196 -0.22 7.79 10.88
CA ALA A 196 -0.27 8.97 10.01
C ALA A 196 -0.28 10.28 10.80
N ALA A 197 -1.06 10.35 11.89
CA ALA A 197 -1.08 11.51 12.76
C ALA A 197 0.30 11.76 13.40
N VAL A 198 0.94 10.73 13.97
CA VAL A 198 2.29 10.84 14.56
C VAL A 198 3.30 11.36 13.53
N VAL A 199 3.29 10.81 12.31
CA VAL A 199 4.18 11.27 11.23
C VAL A 199 3.88 12.72 10.85
N SER A 200 2.60 13.11 10.74
CA SER A 200 2.21 14.49 10.42
C SER A 200 2.66 15.49 11.50
N PHE A 201 2.54 15.11 12.78
CA PHE A 201 3.04 15.93 13.89
C PHE A 201 4.55 16.03 13.89
N ALA A 202 5.27 14.93 13.61
CA ALA A 202 6.72 14.94 13.54
C ALA A 202 7.22 15.89 12.44
N ILE A 203 6.62 15.85 11.25
CA ILE A 203 6.95 16.75 10.14
C ILE A 203 6.65 18.22 10.53
N ALA A 204 5.49 18.47 11.12
CA ALA A 204 5.11 19.82 11.52
C ALA A 204 6.02 20.40 12.61
N LEU A 205 6.33 19.60 13.63
CA LEU A 205 7.27 19.98 14.68
C LEU A 205 8.65 20.25 14.13
N PHE A 206 9.14 19.40 13.23
CA PHE A 206 10.46 19.59 12.60
C PHE A 206 10.52 20.91 11.82
N ALA A 207 9.54 21.18 10.97
CA ALA A 207 9.48 22.40 10.17
C ALA A 207 9.37 23.68 11.03
N VAL A 208 8.51 23.67 12.05
CA VAL A 208 8.26 24.84 12.91
C VAL A 208 9.41 25.08 13.89
N SER A 209 10.00 24.01 14.44
CA SER A 209 11.13 24.12 15.38
C SER A 209 12.33 24.79 14.72
N PHE A 210 12.64 24.40 13.48
CA PHE A 210 13.73 24.99 12.71
C PHE A 210 13.56 26.51 12.55
N GLN A 211 12.36 26.97 12.17
CA GLN A 211 12.08 28.39 11.98
C GLN A 211 12.09 29.17 13.30
N THR A 212 11.57 28.57 14.37
CA THR A 212 11.46 29.23 15.67
C THR A 212 12.82 29.41 16.33
N ILE A 213 13.73 28.43 16.19
CA ILE A 213 15.12 28.55 16.63
C ILE A 213 15.80 29.70 15.88
N LYS A 214 15.67 29.75 14.55
CA LYS A 214 16.23 30.82 13.73
C LYS A 214 15.68 32.21 14.10
N ALA A 215 14.39 32.30 14.44
CA ALA A 215 13.74 33.57 14.82
C ALA A 215 14.18 34.08 16.19
N THR A 216 14.40 33.17 17.14
CA THR A 216 14.76 33.52 18.53
C THR A 216 16.24 33.84 18.70
N SER A 217 17.11 33.37 17.81
CA SER A 217 18.56 33.63 17.81
C SER A 217 18.97 34.94 17.11
N ILE A 218 18.07 35.61 16.39
CA ILE A 218 18.35 36.93 15.81
C ILE A 218 18.46 37.99 16.92
N ASN A 219 19.54 38.78 16.88
CA ASN A 219 19.85 39.81 17.86
C ASN A 219 18.86 40.98 17.72
N PRO A 220 18.11 41.35 18.77
CA PRO A 220 17.05 42.36 18.67
C PRO A 220 17.55 43.77 18.33
N ILE A 221 18.83 44.05 18.57
CA ILE A 221 19.46 45.37 18.38
C ILE A 221 19.53 45.77 16.89
N GLU A 222 19.59 44.82 15.95
CA GLU A 222 19.55 45.13 14.51
C GLU A 222 18.16 45.56 14.01
N ASN A 223 17.08 45.22 14.72
CA ASN A 223 15.71 45.45 14.23
C ASN A 223 15.12 46.81 14.62
N LEU A 224 15.78 47.57 15.51
CA LEU A 224 15.35 48.92 15.90
C LEU A 224 15.99 50.02 15.04
N LYS A 225 16.91 49.67 14.12
CA LYS A 225 17.64 50.61 13.27
C LYS A 225 17.11 50.69 11.84
N TYR A 226 16.05 49.96 11.52
CA TYR A 226 15.30 50.05 10.27
C TYR A 226 13.96 50.73 10.52
N GLU A 227 14.01 52.02 10.85
CA GLU A 227 13.04 52.99 10.35
C GLU A 227 13.69 53.75 9.18
#